data_AF-A0A2M8BH19-F1
#
_entry.id   AF-A0A2M8BH19-F1
#
_cell.length_a   1.000
_cell.length_b   1.000
_cell.length_c   1.000
_cell.angle_alpha   90.00
_cell.angle_beta   90.00
_cell.angle_gamma   90.00
#
_symmetry.space_group_name_H-M   'P 1'
#
loop_
_entity.id
_entity.type
_entity.pdbx_description
1 polymer ?
#
loop_
_entity_poly.entity_id
_entity_poly.type
_entity_poly.pdbx_seq_one_letter_code
_entity_poly.pdbx_strand_id
1 'polypeptide(L)' 'MSKLTELIKALIPGFKSQHDMNEAFLSESTDVSDLERRMRLLDGDAQDRSRTLVFGTMMP' A
#
# COMPACT_ATOMS: atom_id res chain seq x y z
N MET A 1 -20.50 8.26 2.52
CA MET A 1 -19.59 9.34 2.10
C MET A 1 -18.95 9.94 3.36
N SER A 2 -17.75 9.50 3.73
CA SER A 2 -17.07 10.00 4.94
C SER A 2 -16.26 11.25 4.61
N LYS A 3 -16.60 12.38 5.24
CA LYS A 3 -15.90 13.67 5.09
C LYS A 3 -14.39 13.61 5.37
N LEU A 4 -13.99 12.61 6.17
CA LEU A 4 -12.60 12.38 6.57
C LEU A 4 -11.73 11.93 5.38
N THR A 5 -12.28 11.15 4.43
CA THR A 5 -11.54 10.70 3.24
C THR A 5 -11.32 11.82 2.23
N GLU A 6 -12.23 12.80 2.20
CA GLU A 6 -12.11 13.97 1.32
C GLU A 6 -11.06 14.96 1.85
N LEU A 7 -10.98 15.14 3.17
CA LEU A 7 -9.93 15.93 3.82
C LEU A 7 -8.53 15.37 3.56
N ILE A 8 -8.34 14.04 3.67
CA ILE A 8 -7.05 13.40 3.38
C ILE A 8 -6.67 13.57 1.90
N LYS A 9 -7.64 13.40 0.99
CA LYS A 9 -7.41 13.60 -0.45
C LYS A 9 -7.08 15.06 -0.79
N ALA A 10 -7.68 16.03 -0.10
CA ALA A 10 -7.40 17.45 -0.30
C ALA A 10 -6.03 17.87 0.26
N LEU A 11 -5.54 17.20 1.31
CA LEU A 11 -4.27 17.52 1.96
C LEU A 11 -3.05 17.03 1.16
N ILE A 12 -3.21 16.01 0.31
CA ILE A 12 -2.09 15.42 -0.44
C ILE A 12 -2.40 15.37 -1.95
N PRO A 13 -2.31 16.51 -2.64
CA PRO A 13 -2.48 16.56 -4.09
C PRO A 13 -1.27 15.91 -4.75
N GLY A 14 -1.48 14.77 -5.41
CA GLY A 14 -0.42 14.03 -6.11
C GLY A 14 0.03 12.73 -5.45
N PHE A 15 -0.67 12.26 -4.41
CA PHE A 15 -0.40 10.92 -3.89
C PHE A 15 -0.79 9.87 -4.94
N LYS A 16 0.19 9.22 -5.57
CA LYS A 16 -0.05 7.98 -6.30
C LYS A 16 -0.72 7.02 -5.32
N SER A 17 -1.83 6.40 -5.74
CA SER A 17 -2.46 5.39 -4.90
C SER A 17 -1.43 4.29 -4.62
N GLN A 18 -1.45 3.71 -3.42
CA GLN A 18 -0.65 2.50 -3.14
C GLN A 18 -0.92 1.44 -4.22
N HIS A 19 -2.14 1.41 -4.75
CA HIS A 19 -2.50 0.59 -5.91
C HIS A 19 -1.66 0.90 -7.15
N ASP A 20 -1.51 2.17 -7.53
CA ASP A 20 -0.76 2.57 -8.73
C ASP A 20 0.74 2.27 -8.58
N MET A 21 1.26 2.39 -7.36
CA MET A 21 2.65 2.01 -7.06
C MET A 21 2.85 0.50 -7.13
N ASN A 22 1.90 -0.27 -6.61
CA ASN A 22 1.93 -1.74 -6.68
C ASN A 22 1.83 -2.22 -8.13
N GLU A 23 0.93 -1.65 -8.92
CA GLU A 23 0.76 -1.96 -10.34
C GLU A 23 2.05 -1.69 -11.12
N ALA A 24 2.69 -0.53 -10.91
CA ALA A 24 3.97 -0.22 -11.53
C ALA A 24 5.06 -1.22 -11.14
N PHE A 25 5.13 -1.62 -9.87
CA PHE A 25 6.09 -2.61 -9.38
C PHE A 25 5.87 -4.01 -9.97
N LEU A 26 4.61 -4.43 -10.12
CA LEU A 26 4.27 -5.70 -10.76
C LEU A 26 4.54 -5.68 -12.28
N SER A 27 4.32 -4.52 -12.93
CA SER A 27 4.55 -4.35 -14.37
C SER A 27 6.02 -4.43 -14.79
N GLU A 28 6.95 -4.23 -13.85
CA GLU A 28 8.39 -4.39 -14.07
C GLU A 28 8.84 -5.87 -13.96
N SER A 29 7.92 -6.82 -13.72
CA SER A 29 8.24 -8.25 -13.71
C SER A 29 8.73 -8.73 -15.07
N THR A 30 9.80 -9.54 -15.07
CA THR A 30 10.39 -10.08 -16.30
C THR A 30 9.72 -11.38 -16.75
N ASP A 31 9.20 -12.16 -15.80
CA ASP A 31 8.47 -13.41 -16.05
C ASP A 31 7.41 -13.65 -14.97
N VAL A 32 6.62 -14.72 -15.15
CA VAL A 32 5.54 -15.12 -14.23
C VAL A 32 6.06 -15.47 -12.83
N SER A 33 7.25 -16.07 -12.74
CA SER A 33 7.85 -16.44 -11.46
C SER A 33 8.30 -15.21 -10.66
N ASP A 34 8.84 -14.19 -11.34
CA ASP A 34 9.19 -12.90 -10.75
C ASP A 34 7.93 -12.10 -10.36
N LEU A 35 6.87 -12.14 -11.18
CA LEU A 35 5.58 -11.55 -10.84
C LEU A 35 5.03 -12.13 -9.54
N GLU A 36 4.98 -13.45 -9.40
CA GLU A 36 4.52 -14.13 -8.17
C GLU A 36 5.38 -13.77 -6.95
N ARG A 37 6.70 -13.70 -7.13
CA ARG A 37 7.61 -13.27 -6.06
C ARG A 37 7.28 -11.85 -5.61
N ARG A 38 7.05 -10.92 -6.54
CA ARG A 38 6.70 -9.52 -6.24
C ARG A 38 5.34 -9.39 -5.57
N MET A 39 4.35 -10.18 -5.99
CA MET A 39 3.05 -10.25 -5.30
C MET A 39 3.21 -10.69 -3.85
N ARG A 40 3.99 -11.75 -3.59
CA ARG A 40 4.27 -12.22 -2.22
C ARG A 40 4.97 -11.17 -1.35
N LEU A 41 5.85 -10.35 -1.93
CA LEU A 41 6.49 -9.24 -1.21
C LEU A 41 5.47 -8.17 -0.81
N LEU A 42 4.57 -7.78 -1.71
CA LEU A 42 3.51 -6.82 -1.42
C LEU A 42 2.55 -7.33 -0.34
N ASP A 43 2.20 -8.62 -0.38
CA ASP A 43 1.34 -9.25 0.63
C ASP A 43 2.01 -9.26 2.02
N GLY A 44 3.31 -9.53 2.09
CA GLY A 44 4.10 -9.46 3.31
C GLY A 44 4.13 -8.06 3.92
N ASP A 45 4.38 -7.04 3.10
CA ASP A 45 4.43 -5.64 3.53
C ASP A 45 3.06 -5.11 3.98
N ALA A 46 1.96 -5.55 3.35
CA ALA A 46 0.61 -5.20 3.78
C ALA A 46 0.31 -5.75 5.17
N GLN A 47 0.79 -6.96 5.48
CA GLN A 47 0.61 -7.57 6.79
C GLN A 47 1.48 -6.91 7.86
N ASP A 48 2.71 -6.51 7.53
CA ASP A 48 3.56 -5.78 8.48
C ASP A 48 3.01 -4.38 8.78
N ARG A 49 2.61 -3.62 7.75
CA ARG A 49 2.03 -2.27 7.93
C ARG A 49 0.73 -2.27 8.74
N SER A 50 -0.13 -3.27 8.55
CA SER A 50 -1.35 -3.41 9.36
C SER A 50 -1.01 -3.71 10.83
N ARG A 51 0.03 -4.51 11.09
CA ARG A 51 0.52 -4.75 12.46
C ARG A 51 1.13 -3.48 13.06
N THR A 52 1.96 -2.76 12.33
CA THR A 52 2.59 -1.50 12.81
C THR A 52 1.54 -0.45 13.16
N LEU A 53 0.49 -0.30 12.36
CA LEU A 53 -0.61 0.62 12.65
C LEU A 53 -1.36 0.23 13.93
N VAL A 54 -1.65 -1.06 14.13
CA VAL A 54 -2.29 -1.54 15.37
C VAL A 54 -1.41 -1.27 16.59
N PHE A 55 -0.09 -1.53 16.50
CA PHE A 55 0.84 -1.26 17.59
C PHE A 55 1.00 0.24 17.90
N GLY A 56 1.01 1.11 16.89
CA GLY A 56 1.09 2.57 17.08
C GLY A 56 -0.15 3.16 17.76
N THR A 57 -1.33 2.54 17.57
CA THR A 57 -2.58 2.96 18.23
C THR A 57 -2.77 2.40 19.66
N MET A 58 -1.91 1.46 20.08
CA MET A 58 -1.96 0.83 21.41
C MET A 58 -0.91 1.35 22.39
N MET A 59 -0.23 2.46 22.08
CA MET A 59 0.63 3.16 23.05
C MET A 59 -0.10 4.41 23.58
N PRO A 60 -0.36 4.52 24.90
CA PRO A 60 -0.94 5.70 25.53
C PRO A 60 0.05 6.89 25.60
#